data_AF-A0A5C4U385-F1
#
_entry.id   AF-A0A5C4U385-F1
#
_cell.length_a   1.000
_cell.length_b   1.000
_cell.length_c   1.000
_cell.angle_alpha   90.00
_cell.angle_beta   90.00
_cell.angle_gamma   90.00
#
_symmetry.space_group_name_H-M   'P 1'
#
loop_
_entity.id
_entity.type
_entity.pdbx_description
1 polymer ?
#
loop_
_entity_poly.entity_id
_entity_poly.type
_entity_poly.pdbx_seq_one_letter_code
_entity_poly.pdbx_strand_id
1 'polypeptide(L)'
;MLELFAYPVSAVMKLWHVVVSALGFGSSASWLISVVGLLVTVRLLLLPISWRQRQNAHASTLMRPEKAELQQRLGSSSDPEDAREYLKAEKELHQRYNYGIAAGCLPPLIQIPVLLGLYRLLLWMSQPAALAQHRGPFGGVGVLSARDVQEFMDAHVRGVPLQTYLAMSDAQLDALSISRQQANGVVMPLLITACVLTTLSLIVSVYYVYRYMDYHSAVTRGTARFMLVLIFFVPFMLFSAGSTGPIPLALILYWIGSNLWTLVQTVAMYTILEFQYPEDERHHAHRRAGKDLLKARKAEKKARKAEDKAFVRSARSQGVSLSDARAQLKQRQKDRIAADAQQRAEDKERKKAANKARSTARSELMKERAAERRELRAQQGTPPKKQKGGRHRKR
;
A
#
# COMPACT_ATOMS: atom_id res chain seq x y z
N MET A 1 26.17 -0.43 6.08
CA MET A 1 24.79 -0.85 6.46
C MET A 1 24.06 -1.59 5.35
N LEU A 2 24.09 -1.16 4.08
CA LEU A 2 23.30 -1.81 3.02
C LEU A 2 23.91 -3.12 2.47
N GLU A 3 25.20 -3.38 2.69
CA GLU A 3 25.83 -4.68 2.40
C GLU A 3 25.18 -5.83 3.17
N LEU A 4 24.62 -5.56 4.36
CA LEU A 4 23.88 -6.54 5.15
C LEU A 4 22.71 -7.16 4.37
N PHE A 5 22.10 -6.40 3.45
CA PHE A 5 21.02 -6.91 2.59
C PHE A 5 21.53 -7.67 1.37
N ALA A 6 22.78 -7.45 0.93
CA ALA A 6 23.34 -8.14 -0.22
C ALA A 6 23.68 -9.61 0.06
N TYR A 7 24.08 -9.95 1.30
CA TYR A 7 24.37 -11.33 1.71
C TYR A 7 23.17 -12.29 1.61
N PRO A 8 21.99 -12.01 2.21
CA PRO A 8 20.85 -12.90 2.08
C PRO A 8 20.34 -12.96 0.63
N VAL A 9 20.38 -11.84 -0.10
CA VAL A 9 19.97 -11.80 -1.52
C VAL A 9 20.89 -12.67 -2.38
N SER A 10 22.21 -12.52 -2.26
CA SER A 10 23.19 -13.36 -2.96
C SER A 10 23.07 -14.84 -2.61
N ALA A 11 22.80 -15.17 -1.35
CA ALA A 11 22.63 -16.55 -0.91
C ALA A 11 21.41 -17.22 -1.54
N VAL A 12 20.28 -16.52 -1.58
CA VAL A 12 19.07 -17.02 -2.23
C VAL A 12 19.27 -17.13 -3.75
N MET A 13 19.93 -16.16 -4.40
CA MET A 13 20.23 -16.26 -5.82
C MET A 13 21.15 -17.46 -6.13
N LYS A 14 22.18 -17.69 -5.31
CA LYS A 14 23.07 -18.86 -5.46
C LYS A 14 22.32 -20.17 -5.26
N LEU A 15 21.48 -20.26 -4.23
CA LEU A 15 20.63 -21.42 -3.98
C LEU A 15 19.78 -21.76 -5.20
N TRP A 16 19.04 -20.78 -5.74
CA TRP A 16 18.21 -21.02 -6.91
C TRP A 16 19.02 -21.34 -8.16
N HIS A 17 20.17 -20.71 -8.37
CA HIS A 17 21.04 -21.06 -9.48
C HIS A 17 21.47 -22.54 -9.39
N VAL A 18 21.93 -22.99 -8.22
CA VAL A 18 22.35 -24.38 -8.00
C VAL A 18 21.18 -25.35 -8.21
N VAL A 19 20.00 -25.05 -7.64
CA VAL A 19 18.79 -25.88 -7.80
C VAL A 19 18.39 -25.98 -9.27
N VAL A 20 18.36 -24.87 -9.99
CA VAL A 20 17.92 -24.84 -11.40
C VAL A 20 18.94 -25.48 -12.32
N SER A 21 20.24 -25.28 -12.08
CA SER A 21 21.31 -25.97 -12.80
C SER A 21 21.25 -27.48 -12.56
N ALA A 22 20.93 -27.93 -11.33
CA ALA A 22 20.73 -29.35 -11.02
C ALA A 22 19.50 -29.95 -11.73
N LEU A 23 18.50 -29.13 -12.08
CA LEU A 23 17.35 -29.54 -12.90
C LEU A 23 17.67 -29.62 -14.41
N GLY A 24 18.92 -29.40 -14.82
CA GLY A 24 19.38 -29.55 -16.20
C GLY A 24 19.25 -28.29 -17.07
N PHE A 25 18.95 -27.14 -16.48
CA PHE A 25 18.94 -25.86 -17.21
C PHE A 25 20.37 -25.36 -17.43
N GLY A 26 20.61 -24.72 -18.58
CA GLY A 26 21.90 -24.09 -18.87
C GLY A 26 22.18 -22.88 -17.97
N SER A 27 23.47 -22.52 -17.79
CA SER A 27 23.90 -21.50 -16.81
C SER A 27 23.15 -20.17 -16.94
N SER A 28 22.96 -19.65 -18.17
CA SER A 28 22.19 -18.41 -18.37
C SER A 28 20.74 -18.52 -17.92
N ALA A 29 20.07 -19.64 -18.21
CA ALA A 29 18.70 -19.89 -17.76
C ALA A 29 18.63 -20.05 -16.24
N SER A 30 19.60 -20.71 -15.62
CA SER A 30 19.69 -20.84 -14.16
C SER A 30 19.84 -19.51 -13.46
N TRP A 31 20.67 -18.60 -13.97
CA TRP A 31 20.80 -17.24 -13.44
C TRP A 31 19.56 -16.37 -13.67
N LEU A 32 18.90 -16.52 -14.82
CA LEU A 32 17.63 -15.86 -15.10
C LEU A 32 16.52 -16.28 -14.13
N ILE A 33 16.37 -17.60 -13.95
CA ILE A 33 15.37 -18.18 -13.05
C ILE A 33 15.74 -17.85 -11.61
N SER A 34 17.03 -17.73 -11.25
CA SER A 34 17.42 -17.39 -9.88
C SER A 34 17.01 -15.97 -9.44
N VAL A 35 16.97 -15.01 -10.37
CA VAL A 35 16.41 -13.67 -10.11
C VAL A 35 14.92 -13.76 -9.79
N VAL A 36 14.16 -14.56 -10.55
CA VAL A 36 12.73 -14.79 -10.29
C VAL A 36 12.51 -15.62 -9.01
N GLY A 37 13.37 -16.61 -8.76
CA GLY A 37 13.37 -17.46 -7.57
C GLY A 37 13.58 -16.65 -6.29
N LEU A 38 14.53 -15.70 -6.29
CA LEU A 38 14.71 -14.75 -5.21
C LEU A 38 13.40 -14.01 -4.88
N LEU A 39 12.72 -13.50 -5.91
CA LEU A 39 11.44 -12.85 -5.72
C LEU A 39 10.42 -13.79 -5.08
N VAL A 40 10.28 -15.01 -5.60
CA VAL A 40 9.33 -16.00 -5.09
C VAL A 40 9.65 -16.34 -3.63
N THR A 41 10.91 -16.58 -3.27
CA THR A 41 11.34 -16.86 -1.90
C THR A 41 10.93 -15.74 -0.94
N VAL A 42 11.27 -14.48 -1.28
CA VAL A 42 10.90 -13.35 -0.44
C VAL A 42 9.39 -13.25 -0.30
N ARG A 43 8.65 -13.40 -1.40
CA ARG A 43 7.19 -13.28 -1.39
C ARG A 43 6.51 -14.39 -0.60
N LEU A 44 7.03 -15.62 -0.62
CA LEU A 44 6.56 -16.73 0.20
C LEU A 44 6.81 -16.48 1.70
N LEU A 45 7.98 -15.95 2.06
CA LEU A 45 8.27 -15.57 3.45
C LEU A 45 7.34 -14.46 3.96
N LEU A 46 6.97 -13.52 3.09
CA LEU A 46 6.06 -12.42 3.41
C LEU A 46 4.57 -12.79 3.28
N LEU A 47 4.25 -13.92 2.67
CA LEU A 47 2.89 -14.37 2.43
C LEU A 47 1.99 -14.38 3.68
N PRO A 48 2.42 -14.90 4.86
CA PRO A 48 1.59 -14.87 6.07
C PRO A 48 1.30 -13.45 6.55
N ILE A 49 2.25 -12.53 6.39
CA ILE A 49 2.07 -11.12 6.74
C ILE A 49 1.07 -10.49 5.77
N SER A 50 1.24 -10.68 4.46
CA SER A 50 0.29 -10.18 3.45
C SER A 50 -1.12 -10.74 3.62
N TRP A 51 -1.24 -12.01 4.03
CA TRP A 51 -2.53 -12.63 4.34
C TRP A 51 -3.23 -11.91 5.49
N ARG A 52 -2.54 -11.71 6.62
CA ARG A 52 -3.07 -10.99 7.78
C ARG A 52 -3.44 -9.54 7.43
N GLN A 53 -2.65 -8.86 6.60
CA GLN A 53 -2.95 -7.50 6.15
C GLN A 53 -4.26 -7.46 5.37
N ARG A 54 -4.46 -8.40 4.43
CA ARG A 54 -5.70 -8.47 3.63
C ARG A 54 -6.90 -8.91 4.45
N GLN A 55 -6.74 -9.87 5.35
CA GLN A 55 -7.80 -10.26 6.27
C GLN A 55 -8.27 -9.08 7.12
N ASN A 56 -7.33 -8.27 7.66
CA ASN A 56 -7.68 -7.05 8.40
C ASN A 56 -8.41 -6.01 7.52
N ALA A 57 -7.97 -5.82 6.27
CA ALA A 57 -8.65 -4.93 5.34
C ALA A 57 -10.07 -5.41 5.02
N HIS A 58 -10.27 -6.71 4.83
CA HIS A 58 -11.59 -7.31 4.60
C HIS A 58 -12.49 -7.21 5.83
N ALA A 59 -11.97 -7.55 7.01
CA ALA A 59 -12.66 -7.39 8.30
C ALA A 59 -13.11 -5.94 8.53
N SER A 60 -12.27 -4.96 8.18
CA SER A 60 -12.63 -3.54 8.24
C SER A 60 -13.83 -3.17 7.36
N THR A 61 -14.07 -3.92 6.29
CA THR A 61 -15.19 -3.71 5.37
C THR A 61 -16.47 -4.35 5.90
N LEU A 62 -16.38 -5.57 6.43
CA LEU A 62 -17.51 -6.27 7.05
C LEU A 62 -18.02 -5.55 8.30
N MET A 63 -17.13 -4.92 9.07
CA MET A 63 -17.47 -4.20 10.29
C MET A 63 -18.20 -2.85 10.06
N ARG A 64 -18.15 -2.28 8.85
CA ARG A 64 -18.68 -0.92 8.56
C ARG A 64 -20.15 -0.71 8.91
N PRO A 65 -21.11 -1.59 8.55
CA PRO A 65 -22.51 -1.42 8.91
C PRO A 65 -22.69 -1.33 10.44
N GLU A 66 -22.16 -2.28 11.20
CA GLU A 66 -22.26 -2.27 12.67
C GLU A 66 -21.59 -1.05 13.29
N LYS A 67 -20.42 -0.64 12.76
CA LYS A 67 -19.74 0.57 13.20
C LYS A 67 -20.57 1.83 12.90
N ALA A 68 -21.27 1.88 11.78
CA ALA A 68 -22.13 3.00 11.43
C ALA A 68 -23.35 3.08 12.35
N GLU A 69 -23.96 1.96 12.72
CA GLU A 69 -25.04 1.91 13.70
C GLU A 69 -24.58 2.36 15.09
N LEU A 70 -23.42 1.88 15.54
CA LEU A 70 -22.83 2.31 16.82
C LEU A 70 -22.56 3.83 16.83
N GLN A 71 -22.03 4.36 15.73
CA GLN A 71 -21.76 5.79 15.58
C GLN A 71 -23.05 6.62 15.49
N GLN A 72 -24.17 6.07 15.00
CA GLN A 72 -25.47 6.75 15.00
C GLN A 72 -26.09 6.79 16.41
N ARG A 73 -25.97 5.72 17.18
CA ARG A 73 -26.56 5.62 18.53
C ARG A 73 -25.83 6.48 19.55
N LEU A 74 -24.50 6.35 19.61
CA LEU A 74 -23.69 6.92 20.70
C LEU A 74 -22.68 7.96 20.20
N GLY A 75 -22.45 8.07 18.90
CA GLY A 75 -21.34 8.84 18.34
C GLY A 75 -21.47 10.36 18.42
N SER A 76 -22.66 10.90 18.69
CA SER A 76 -22.87 12.34 18.89
C SER A 76 -23.05 12.73 20.35
N SER A 77 -23.12 11.77 21.27
CA SER A 77 -23.30 12.06 22.69
C SER A 77 -22.03 12.67 23.30
N SER A 78 -22.24 13.66 24.16
CA SER A 78 -21.18 14.25 25.00
C SER A 78 -21.25 13.73 26.43
N ASP A 79 -22.18 12.82 26.73
CA ASP A 79 -22.31 12.19 28.03
C ASP A 79 -21.08 11.29 28.30
N PRO A 80 -20.42 11.43 29.47
CA PRO A 80 -19.38 10.51 29.90
C PRO A 80 -19.79 9.03 29.90
N GLU A 81 -21.05 8.69 30.24
CA GLU A 81 -21.52 7.30 30.27
C GLU A 81 -21.61 6.71 28.86
N ASP A 82 -22.28 7.42 27.95
CA ASP A 82 -22.35 7.04 26.53
C ASP A 82 -20.95 6.95 25.89
N ALA A 83 -20.03 7.82 26.29
CA ALA A 83 -18.65 7.77 25.82
C ALA A 83 -17.92 6.51 26.31
N ARG A 84 -18.15 6.07 27.55
CA ARG A 84 -17.62 4.81 28.09
C ARG A 84 -18.25 3.61 27.40
N GLU A 85 -19.57 3.62 27.18
CA GLU A 85 -20.29 2.56 26.47
C GLU A 85 -19.79 2.43 25.02
N TYR A 86 -19.66 3.55 24.30
CA TYR A 86 -19.14 3.58 22.94
C TYR A 86 -17.75 2.93 22.86
N LEU A 87 -16.84 3.24 23.80
CA LEU A 87 -15.49 2.67 23.82
C LEU A 87 -15.48 1.17 24.10
N LYS A 88 -16.39 0.68 24.97
CA LYS A 88 -16.56 -0.75 25.25
C LYS A 88 -17.10 -1.48 24.02
N ALA A 89 -18.19 -0.98 23.45
CA ALA A 89 -18.83 -1.54 22.26
C ALA A 89 -17.91 -1.51 21.03
N GLU A 90 -17.15 -0.43 20.80
CA GLU A 90 -16.17 -0.36 19.70
C GLU A 90 -15.04 -1.38 19.91
N LYS A 91 -14.58 -1.57 21.15
CA LYS A 91 -13.55 -2.56 21.48
C LYS A 91 -14.06 -3.99 21.25
N GLU A 92 -15.26 -4.30 21.72
CA GLU A 92 -15.89 -5.60 21.52
C GLU A 92 -16.12 -5.89 20.04
N LEU A 93 -16.60 -4.89 19.29
CA LEU A 93 -16.74 -4.99 17.84
C LEU A 93 -15.40 -5.32 17.17
N HIS A 94 -14.34 -4.60 17.49
CA HIS A 94 -13.01 -4.89 16.96
C HIS A 94 -12.51 -6.30 17.33
N GLN A 95 -12.83 -6.79 18.54
CA GLN A 95 -12.47 -8.13 18.99
C GLN A 95 -13.24 -9.23 18.25
N ARG A 96 -14.55 -9.05 18.03
CA ARG A 96 -15.38 -10.00 17.26
C ARG A 96 -14.85 -10.21 15.84
N TYR A 97 -14.42 -9.13 15.20
CA TYR A 97 -13.85 -9.18 13.85
C TYR A 97 -12.34 -9.48 13.82
N ASN A 98 -11.71 -9.75 14.98
CA ASN A 98 -10.26 -9.92 15.11
C ASN A 98 -9.45 -8.83 14.38
N TYR A 99 -9.92 -7.59 14.46
CA TYR A 99 -9.41 -6.45 13.70
C TYR A 99 -8.29 -5.71 14.44
N GLY A 100 -7.13 -5.56 13.80
CA GLY A 100 -5.97 -4.84 14.32
C GLY A 100 -5.59 -3.60 13.52
N ILE A 101 -5.48 -2.44 14.17
CA ILE A 101 -5.12 -1.16 13.53
C ILE A 101 -3.69 -1.17 12.97
N ALA A 102 -2.75 -1.86 13.63
CA ALA A 102 -1.34 -1.92 13.21
C ALA A 102 -1.11 -2.73 11.93
N ALA A 103 -2.08 -3.54 11.50
CA ALA A 103 -1.93 -4.39 10.32
C ALA A 103 -2.09 -3.62 8.99
N GLY A 104 -2.58 -2.37 9.00
CA GLY A 104 -2.93 -1.65 7.77
C GLY A 104 -1.77 -0.96 7.02
N CYS A 105 -0.68 -0.56 7.70
CA CYS A 105 0.36 0.31 7.13
C CYS A 105 1.69 -0.39 6.80
N LEU A 106 1.80 -1.68 7.11
CA LEU A 106 3.05 -2.44 7.03
C LEU A 106 3.53 -2.87 5.62
N PRO A 107 2.68 -3.07 4.58
CA PRO A 107 3.12 -3.73 3.34
C PRO A 107 4.23 -3.02 2.54
N PRO A 108 4.17 -1.70 2.29
CA PRO A 108 5.19 -1.04 1.47
C PRO A 108 6.58 -1.00 2.15
N LEU A 109 6.61 -0.84 3.48
CA LEU A 109 7.84 -0.64 4.24
C LEU A 109 8.72 -1.89 4.25
N ILE A 110 8.12 -3.08 4.28
CA ILE A 110 8.85 -4.36 4.26
C ILE A 110 9.43 -4.68 2.87
N GLN A 111 8.80 -4.18 1.80
CA GLN A 111 9.16 -4.54 0.42
C GLN A 111 10.32 -3.69 -0.14
N ILE A 112 10.46 -2.43 0.32
CA ILE A 112 11.50 -1.50 -0.15
C ILE A 112 12.92 -2.05 0.07
N PRO A 113 13.30 -2.60 1.24
CA PRO A 113 14.65 -3.10 1.48
C PRO A 113 15.09 -4.20 0.51
N VAL A 114 14.18 -5.11 0.13
CA VAL A 114 14.50 -6.23 -0.77
C VAL A 114 14.77 -5.72 -2.19
N LEU A 115 13.93 -4.82 -2.69
CA LEU A 115 14.11 -4.21 -4.00
C LEU A 115 15.43 -3.45 -4.08
N LEU A 116 15.75 -2.65 -3.05
CA LEU A 116 17.01 -1.92 -2.96
C LEU A 116 18.21 -2.87 -2.87
N GLY A 117 18.09 -3.98 -2.13
CA GLY A 117 19.12 -5.01 -2.04
C GLY A 117 19.42 -5.64 -3.39
N LEU A 118 18.39 -6.08 -4.13
CA LEU A 118 18.55 -6.63 -5.47
C LEU A 118 19.12 -5.61 -6.46
N TYR A 119 18.55 -4.41 -6.52
CA TYR A 119 19.03 -3.36 -7.42
C TYR A 119 20.50 -3.03 -7.21
N ARG A 120 20.93 -2.88 -5.94
CA ARG A 120 22.34 -2.61 -5.62
C ARG A 120 23.23 -3.79 -5.94
N LEU A 121 22.79 -5.02 -5.65
CA LEU A 121 23.55 -6.23 -6.00
C LEU A 121 23.82 -6.27 -7.52
N LEU A 122 22.78 -6.05 -8.34
CA LEU A 122 22.91 -6.00 -9.79
C LEU A 122 23.84 -4.88 -10.25
N LEU A 123 23.70 -3.68 -9.67
CA LEU A 123 24.54 -2.54 -10.02
C LEU A 123 26.03 -2.77 -9.69
N TRP A 124 26.32 -3.41 -8.55
CA TRP A 124 27.67 -3.76 -8.16
C TRP A 124 28.28 -4.81 -9.08
N MET A 125 27.51 -5.82 -9.47
CA MET A 125 27.97 -6.85 -10.40
C MET A 125 28.22 -6.29 -11.81
N SER A 126 27.44 -5.28 -12.24
CA SER A 126 27.59 -4.67 -13.57
C SER A 126 28.70 -3.61 -13.67
N GLN A 127 29.30 -3.17 -12.56
CA GLN A 127 30.30 -2.09 -12.55
C GLN A 127 31.61 -2.58 -11.92
N PRO A 128 32.71 -2.74 -12.69
CA PRO A 128 33.98 -3.25 -12.17
C PRO A 128 34.54 -2.43 -10.98
N ALA A 129 34.41 -1.10 -11.04
CA ALA A 129 34.85 -0.20 -9.96
C ALA A 129 34.02 -0.38 -8.67
N ALA A 130 32.71 -0.59 -8.79
CA ALA A 130 31.83 -0.83 -7.65
C ALA A 130 32.02 -2.24 -7.08
N LEU A 131 32.24 -3.24 -7.94
CA LEU A 131 32.57 -4.61 -7.55
C LEU A 131 33.86 -4.67 -6.73
N ALA A 132 34.88 -3.90 -7.11
CA ALA A 132 36.14 -3.82 -6.37
C ALA A 132 35.96 -3.26 -4.95
N GLN A 133 35.05 -2.29 -4.77
CA GLN A 133 34.76 -1.66 -3.47
C GLN A 133 33.87 -2.53 -2.56
N HIS A 134 33.07 -3.43 -3.13
CA HIS A 134 32.08 -4.25 -2.41
C HIS A 134 32.37 -5.75 -2.51
N ARG A 135 33.64 -6.12 -2.66
CA ARG A 135 34.07 -7.49 -2.85
C ARG A 135 33.84 -8.32 -1.59
N GLY A 136 33.04 -9.37 -1.71
CA GLY A 136 32.80 -10.34 -0.65
C GLY A 136 34.00 -11.27 -0.42
N PRO A 137 33.96 -12.09 0.65
CA PRO A 137 35.05 -12.99 1.04
C PRO A 137 35.42 -14.03 -0.04
N PHE A 138 34.53 -14.29 -1.00
CA PHE A 138 34.74 -15.23 -2.11
C PHE A 138 35.12 -14.54 -3.44
N GLY A 139 35.48 -13.26 -3.40
CA GLY A 139 35.92 -12.51 -4.57
C GLY A 139 34.82 -11.98 -5.48
N GLY A 140 33.54 -12.32 -5.23
CA GLY A 140 32.35 -11.76 -5.89
C GLY A 140 31.60 -10.79 -4.96
N VAL A 141 30.27 -10.87 -4.90
CA VAL A 141 29.43 -10.01 -4.03
C VAL A 141 28.64 -10.86 -3.02
N GLY A 142 28.74 -10.52 -1.74
CA GLY A 142 28.12 -11.32 -0.67
C GLY A 142 28.69 -12.75 -0.65
N VAL A 143 27.83 -13.76 -0.85
CA VAL A 143 28.27 -15.18 -0.94
C VAL A 143 28.56 -15.66 -2.36
N LEU A 144 28.35 -14.80 -3.37
CA LEU A 144 28.71 -15.12 -4.76
C LEU A 144 30.23 -15.10 -4.89
N SER A 145 30.77 -16.14 -5.53
CA SER A 145 32.17 -16.18 -5.93
C SER A 145 32.43 -15.28 -7.13
N ALA A 146 33.71 -14.99 -7.42
CA ALA A 146 34.07 -14.27 -8.65
C ALA A 146 33.55 -14.97 -9.91
N ARG A 147 33.56 -16.31 -9.92
CA ARG A 147 32.99 -17.13 -10.99
C ARG A 147 31.49 -16.99 -11.11
N ASP A 148 30.75 -17.02 -9.99
CA ASP A 148 29.29 -16.85 -9.99
C ASP A 148 28.90 -15.48 -10.59
N VAL A 149 29.66 -14.43 -10.27
CA VAL A 149 29.44 -13.09 -10.81
C VAL A 149 29.75 -13.04 -12.31
N GLN A 150 30.84 -13.67 -12.76
CA GLN A 150 31.16 -13.75 -14.19
C GLN A 150 30.09 -14.52 -14.97
N GLU A 151 29.67 -15.69 -14.49
CA GLU A 151 28.59 -16.46 -15.13
C GLU A 151 27.26 -15.70 -15.17
N PHE A 152 26.97 -14.90 -14.15
CA PHE A 152 25.80 -14.01 -14.17
C PHE A 152 25.93 -12.89 -15.21
N MET A 153 27.12 -12.28 -15.33
CA MET A 153 27.41 -11.24 -16.33
C MET A 153 27.42 -11.78 -17.77
N ASP A 154 27.75 -13.07 -17.92
CA ASP A 154 27.70 -13.82 -19.17
C ASP A 154 26.33 -14.48 -19.40
N ALA A 155 25.33 -14.21 -18.56
CA ALA A 155 23.98 -14.70 -18.80
C ALA A 155 23.30 -13.87 -19.90
N HIS A 156 22.68 -14.55 -20.87
CA HIS A 156 22.03 -13.91 -22.01
C HIS A 156 20.57 -14.37 -22.17
N VAL A 157 19.70 -13.46 -22.60
CA VAL A 157 18.36 -13.75 -23.11
C VAL A 157 18.40 -13.55 -24.62
N ARG A 158 18.22 -14.62 -25.40
CA ARG A 158 18.23 -14.54 -26.88
C ARG A 158 19.48 -13.83 -27.43
N GLY A 159 20.64 -14.09 -26.83
CA GLY A 159 21.92 -13.46 -27.21
C GLY A 159 22.14 -12.05 -26.65
N VAL A 160 21.22 -11.51 -25.84
CA VAL A 160 21.37 -10.19 -25.20
C VAL A 160 21.74 -10.36 -23.72
N PRO A 161 22.89 -9.83 -23.25
CA PRO A 161 23.31 -9.92 -21.85
C PRO A 161 22.31 -9.31 -20.85
N LEU A 162 22.24 -9.81 -19.62
CA LEU A 162 21.28 -9.34 -18.60
C LEU A 162 21.49 -7.90 -18.12
N GLN A 163 22.71 -7.39 -18.25
CA GLN A 163 23.09 -6.01 -17.92
C GLN A 163 22.60 -4.99 -18.97
N THR A 164 22.15 -5.45 -20.14
CA THR A 164 21.74 -4.58 -21.25
C THR A 164 20.56 -3.69 -20.87
N TYR A 165 20.62 -2.41 -21.24
CA TYR A 165 19.52 -1.45 -21.09
C TYR A 165 19.38 -0.57 -22.35
N LEU A 166 18.18 -0.05 -22.62
CA LEU A 166 17.86 0.62 -23.88
C LEU A 166 18.65 1.93 -24.11
N ALA A 167 18.99 2.63 -23.03
CA ALA A 167 19.71 3.90 -23.07
C ALA A 167 21.25 3.76 -23.16
N MET A 168 21.78 2.57 -23.43
CA MET A 168 23.23 2.38 -23.61
C MET A 168 23.75 3.20 -24.79
N SER A 169 24.97 3.75 -24.66
CA SER A 169 25.68 4.35 -25.80
C SER A 169 26.19 3.26 -26.74
N ASP A 170 26.47 3.62 -28.00
CA ASP A 170 26.94 2.63 -28.98
C ASP A 170 28.27 1.99 -28.54
N ALA A 171 29.18 2.76 -27.92
CA ALA A 171 30.41 2.23 -27.33
C ALA A 171 30.17 1.18 -26.22
N GLN A 172 29.10 1.33 -25.42
CA GLN A 172 28.74 0.34 -24.40
C GLN A 172 28.15 -0.94 -25.01
N LEU A 173 27.40 -0.81 -26.11
CA LEU A 173 26.86 -1.94 -26.85
C LEU A 173 27.97 -2.71 -27.58
N ASP A 174 28.94 -2.00 -28.15
CA ASP A 174 30.12 -2.59 -28.79
C ASP A 174 30.97 -3.37 -27.77
N ALA A 175 31.13 -2.85 -26.55
CA ALA A 175 31.81 -3.55 -25.46
C ALA A 175 31.09 -4.87 -25.05
N LEU A 176 29.78 -4.95 -25.29
CA LEU A 176 28.98 -6.15 -25.08
C LEU A 176 28.82 -7.00 -26.36
N SER A 177 29.45 -6.60 -27.47
CA SER A 177 29.36 -7.27 -28.77
C SER A 177 27.92 -7.46 -29.28
N ILE A 178 27.02 -6.52 -28.99
CA ILE A 178 25.61 -6.56 -29.41
C ILE A 178 25.24 -5.31 -30.22
N SER A 179 24.34 -5.45 -31.19
CA SER A 179 23.80 -4.29 -31.92
C SER A 179 22.63 -3.64 -31.19
N ARG A 180 22.42 -2.33 -31.42
CA ARG A 180 21.24 -1.60 -30.93
C ARG A 180 19.91 -2.25 -31.36
N GLN A 181 19.87 -2.83 -32.57
CA GLN A 181 18.70 -3.55 -33.06
C GLN A 181 18.44 -4.84 -32.27
N GLN A 182 19.48 -5.61 -31.95
CA GLN A 182 19.36 -6.81 -31.11
C GLN A 182 18.91 -6.46 -29.69
N ALA A 183 19.52 -5.44 -29.09
CA ALA A 183 19.15 -4.95 -27.76
C ALA A 183 17.67 -4.52 -27.73
N ASN A 184 17.24 -3.66 -28.66
CA ASN A 184 15.85 -3.20 -28.75
C ASN A 184 14.88 -4.36 -29.03
N GLY A 185 15.26 -5.31 -29.88
CA GLY A 185 14.43 -6.46 -30.25
C GLY A 185 14.11 -7.41 -29.09
N VAL A 186 14.92 -7.40 -28.03
CA VAL A 186 14.68 -8.22 -26.83
C VAL A 186 14.15 -7.36 -25.67
N VAL A 187 14.79 -6.23 -25.38
CA VAL A 187 14.51 -5.44 -24.19
C VAL A 187 13.17 -4.69 -24.32
N MET A 188 12.84 -4.14 -25.50
CA MET A 188 11.60 -3.37 -25.67
C MET A 188 10.33 -4.22 -25.50
N PRO A 189 10.19 -5.42 -26.12
CA PRO A 189 9.02 -6.28 -25.88
C PRO A 189 8.85 -6.69 -24.41
N LEU A 190 9.95 -6.95 -23.70
CA LEU A 190 9.92 -7.29 -22.28
C LEU A 190 9.52 -6.09 -21.42
N LEU A 191 9.99 -4.89 -21.75
CA LEU A 191 9.58 -3.66 -21.08
C LEU A 191 8.07 -3.40 -21.26
N ILE A 192 7.56 -3.56 -22.48
CA ILE A 192 6.12 -3.45 -22.77
C ILE A 192 5.34 -4.49 -21.97
N THR A 193 5.81 -5.74 -21.93
CA THR A 193 5.20 -6.82 -21.14
C THR A 193 5.16 -6.47 -19.65
N ALA A 194 6.25 -5.92 -19.11
CA ALA A 194 6.30 -5.46 -17.72
C ALA A 194 5.27 -4.35 -17.46
N CYS A 195 5.12 -3.39 -18.37
CA CYS A 195 4.15 -2.29 -18.26
C CYS A 195 2.71 -2.80 -18.34
N VAL A 196 2.41 -3.73 -19.24
CA VAL A 196 1.09 -4.39 -19.35
C VAL A 196 0.75 -5.13 -18.06
N LEU A 197 1.65 -5.97 -17.55
CA LEU A 197 1.42 -6.70 -16.30
C LEU A 197 1.28 -5.78 -15.09
N THR A 198 2.04 -4.68 -15.04
CA THR A 198 1.86 -3.64 -14.00
C THR A 198 0.47 -3.03 -14.09
N THR A 199 0.02 -2.71 -15.30
CA THR A 199 -1.28 -2.10 -15.55
C THR A 199 -2.41 -3.06 -15.14
N LEU A 200 -2.35 -4.33 -15.53
CA LEU A 200 -3.30 -5.37 -15.12
C LEU A 200 -3.35 -5.54 -13.59
N SER A 201 -2.17 -5.57 -12.95
CA SER A 201 -2.07 -5.67 -11.49
C SER A 201 -2.72 -4.47 -10.78
N LEU A 202 -2.52 -3.26 -11.31
CA LEU A 202 -3.15 -2.04 -10.79
C LEU A 202 -4.66 -2.04 -11.04
N ILE A 203 -5.13 -2.43 -12.22
CA ILE A 203 -6.56 -2.53 -12.55
C ILE A 203 -7.25 -3.47 -11.58
N VAL A 204 -6.71 -4.67 -11.35
CA VAL A 204 -7.29 -5.64 -10.41
C VAL A 204 -7.26 -5.11 -8.97
N SER A 205 -6.17 -4.47 -8.56
CA SER A 205 -6.07 -3.86 -7.22
C SER A 205 -7.13 -2.76 -7.03
N VAL A 206 -7.29 -1.89 -8.03
CA VAL A 206 -8.28 -0.80 -8.01
C VAL A 206 -9.70 -1.35 -8.06
N TYR A 207 -9.96 -2.39 -8.85
CA TYR A 207 -11.25 -3.08 -8.88
C TYR A 207 -11.68 -3.51 -7.47
N TYR A 208 -10.80 -4.16 -6.71
CA TYR A 208 -11.12 -4.56 -5.33
C TYR A 208 -11.30 -3.36 -4.39
N VAL A 209 -10.51 -2.29 -4.56
CA VAL A 209 -10.73 -1.03 -3.81
C VAL A 209 -12.14 -0.48 -4.06
N TYR A 210 -12.61 -0.47 -5.30
CA TYR A 210 -13.96 -0.01 -5.64
C TYR A 210 -15.07 -0.96 -5.17
N ARG A 211 -14.83 -2.28 -5.23
CA ARG A 211 -15.74 -3.32 -4.70
C ARG A 211 -15.99 -3.14 -3.21
N TYR A 212 -14.93 -2.88 -2.45
CA TYR A 212 -14.95 -2.72 -1.00
C TYR A 212 -14.90 -1.25 -0.56
N MET A 213 -15.31 -0.31 -1.40
CA MET A 213 -15.15 1.11 -1.09
C MET A 213 -16.15 1.59 -0.04
N ASP A 214 -15.66 2.38 0.93
CA ASP A 214 -16.52 3.18 1.79
C ASP A 214 -16.92 4.47 1.08
N TYR A 215 -18.17 4.53 0.64
CA TYR A 215 -18.72 5.70 -0.03
C TYR A 215 -19.10 6.84 0.93
N HIS A 216 -19.09 6.64 2.25
CA HIS A 216 -19.38 7.68 3.24
C HIS A 216 -18.14 8.55 3.53
N SER A 217 -16.95 7.94 3.56
CA SER A 217 -15.68 8.65 3.76
C SER A 217 -15.20 9.46 2.55
N ALA A 218 -14.97 10.77 2.74
CA ALA A 218 -14.41 11.64 1.70
C ALA A 218 -12.96 11.31 1.34
N VAL A 219 -12.16 10.93 2.34
CA VAL A 219 -10.77 10.54 2.16
C VAL A 219 -10.70 9.29 1.30
N THR A 220 -11.46 8.24 1.63
CA THR A 220 -11.49 6.98 0.87
C THR A 220 -11.84 7.21 -0.60
N ARG A 221 -12.86 8.03 -0.88
CA ARG A 221 -13.23 8.39 -2.26
C ARG A 221 -12.15 9.18 -2.98
N GLY A 222 -11.45 10.08 -2.28
CA GLY A 222 -10.34 10.85 -2.84
C GLY A 222 -9.17 9.93 -3.21
N THR A 223 -8.76 9.06 -2.29
CA THR A 223 -7.72 8.05 -2.50
C THR A 223 -8.05 7.11 -3.65
N ALA A 224 -9.29 6.61 -3.74
CA ALA A 224 -9.70 5.73 -4.85
C ALA A 224 -9.60 6.42 -6.23
N ARG A 225 -9.97 7.72 -6.32
CA ARG A 225 -9.78 8.49 -7.56
C ARG A 225 -8.31 8.73 -7.89
N PHE A 226 -7.49 8.98 -6.87
CA PHE A 226 -6.05 9.10 -7.07
C PHE A 226 -5.46 7.79 -7.60
N MET A 227 -5.91 6.64 -7.09
CA MET A 227 -5.49 5.33 -7.62
C MET A 227 -5.85 5.11 -9.09
N LEU A 228 -6.97 5.67 -9.59
CA LEU A 228 -7.27 5.63 -11.03
C LEU A 228 -6.22 6.36 -11.87
N VAL A 229 -5.65 7.46 -11.37
CA VAL A 229 -4.56 8.18 -12.06
C VAL A 229 -3.30 7.32 -12.09
N LEU A 230 -3.02 6.57 -11.01
CA LEU A 230 -1.85 5.69 -10.94
C LEU A 230 -1.86 4.56 -11.98
N ILE A 231 -3.05 4.09 -12.41
CA ILE A 231 -3.18 3.09 -13.48
C ILE A 231 -2.49 3.55 -14.76
N PHE A 232 -2.52 4.86 -15.06
CA PHE A 232 -1.86 5.42 -16.25
C PHE A 232 -0.46 5.94 -15.93
N PHE A 233 -0.32 6.63 -14.80
CA PHE A 233 0.93 7.29 -14.45
C PHE A 233 2.07 6.29 -14.18
N VAL A 234 1.83 5.21 -13.45
CA VAL A 234 2.88 4.24 -13.09
C VAL A 234 3.46 3.51 -14.30
N PRO A 235 2.68 2.87 -15.19
CA PRO A 235 3.25 2.22 -16.37
C PRO A 235 3.91 3.22 -17.33
N PHE A 236 3.39 4.44 -17.45
CA PHE A 236 4.07 5.51 -18.20
C PHE A 236 5.44 5.84 -17.60
N MET A 237 5.51 6.02 -16.27
CA MET A 237 6.76 6.26 -15.56
C MET A 237 7.75 5.12 -15.74
N LEU A 238 7.30 3.86 -15.61
CA LEU A 238 8.15 2.68 -15.79
C LEU A 238 8.64 2.55 -17.23
N PHE A 239 7.78 2.80 -18.22
CA PHE A 239 8.15 2.78 -19.63
C PHE A 239 9.18 3.87 -19.94
N SER A 240 8.94 5.10 -19.47
CA SER A 240 9.89 6.21 -19.61
C SER A 240 11.22 5.87 -18.96
N ALA A 241 11.22 5.41 -17.72
CA ALA A 241 12.44 5.06 -17.00
C ALA A 241 13.20 3.89 -17.64
N GLY A 242 12.49 2.87 -18.15
CA GLY A 242 13.09 1.74 -18.85
C GLY A 242 13.66 2.09 -20.23
N SER A 243 13.07 3.10 -20.89
CA SER A 243 13.49 3.52 -22.23
C SER A 243 14.64 4.52 -22.21
N THR A 244 14.69 5.42 -21.23
CA THR A 244 15.70 6.50 -21.15
C THR A 244 16.72 6.31 -20.03
N GLY A 245 16.42 5.47 -19.04
CA GLY A 245 17.27 5.25 -17.88
C GLY A 245 18.16 4.00 -18.00
N PRO A 246 19.14 3.87 -17.10
CA PRO A 246 20.03 2.71 -17.03
C PRO A 246 19.37 1.54 -16.29
N ILE A 247 18.21 1.09 -16.78
CA ILE A 247 17.42 0.00 -16.18
C ILE A 247 17.80 -1.33 -16.83
N PRO A 248 18.56 -2.21 -16.15
CA PRO A 248 19.03 -3.46 -16.75
C PRO A 248 17.89 -4.42 -17.07
N LEU A 249 18.08 -5.24 -18.10
CA LEU A 249 17.15 -6.30 -18.49
C LEU A 249 16.78 -7.23 -17.33
N ALA A 250 17.73 -7.58 -16.45
CA ALA A 250 17.45 -8.36 -15.25
C ALA A 250 16.37 -7.74 -14.35
N LEU A 251 16.34 -6.40 -14.23
CA LEU A 251 15.36 -5.69 -13.42
C LEU A 251 13.98 -5.67 -14.08
N ILE A 252 13.92 -5.62 -15.43
CA ILE A 252 12.66 -5.72 -16.18
C ILE A 252 12.04 -7.12 -16.00
N LEU A 253 12.86 -8.17 -16.05
CA LEU A 253 12.41 -9.54 -15.78
C LEU A 253 11.88 -9.70 -14.35
N TYR A 254 12.57 -9.09 -13.38
CA TYR A 254 12.07 -8.98 -12.03
C TYR A 254 10.71 -8.27 -11.96
N TRP A 255 10.50 -7.17 -12.69
CA TRP A 255 9.20 -6.49 -12.74
C TRP A 255 8.10 -7.40 -13.31
N ILE A 256 8.38 -8.15 -14.37
CA ILE A 256 7.43 -9.12 -14.94
C ILE A 256 7.01 -10.14 -13.88
N GLY A 257 7.98 -10.81 -13.24
CA GLY A 257 7.70 -11.81 -12.20
C GLY A 257 6.98 -11.21 -10.99
N SER A 258 7.38 -10.00 -10.57
CA SER A 258 6.78 -9.28 -9.44
C SER A 258 5.32 -8.94 -9.67
N ASN A 259 4.98 -8.43 -10.85
CA ASN A 259 3.61 -8.06 -11.21
C ASN A 259 2.75 -9.30 -11.41
N LEU A 260 3.26 -10.34 -12.08
CA LEU A 260 2.55 -11.60 -12.22
C LEU A 260 2.21 -12.21 -10.85
N TRP A 261 3.19 -12.24 -9.94
CA TRP A 261 2.95 -12.67 -8.56
C TRP A 261 1.89 -11.82 -7.87
N THR A 262 1.99 -10.48 -7.98
CA THR A 262 1.05 -9.56 -7.32
C THR A 262 -0.37 -9.77 -7.82
N LEU A 263 -0.53 -9.98 -9.13
CA LEU A 263 -1.80 -10.29 -9.77
C LEU A 263 -2.39 -11.60 -9.23
N VAL A 264 -1.62 -12.69 -9.31
CA VAL A 264 -2.05 -14.02 -8.84
C VAL A 264 -2.37 -13.99 -7.34
N GLN A 265 -1.47 -13.45 -6.52
CA GLN A 265 -1.66 -13.34 -5.08
C GLN A 265 -2.90 -12.51 -4.75
N THR A 266 -3.16 -11.44 -5.50
CA THR A 266 -4.34 -10.57 -5.31
C THR A 266 -5.63 -11.28 -5.62
N VAL A 267 -5.73 -11.91 -6.78
CA VAL A 267 -6.92 -12.69 -7.13
C VAL A 267 -7.12 -13.81 -6.11
N ALA A 268 -6.10 -14.64 -5.86
CA ALA A 268 -6.20 -15.78 -4.95
C ALA A 268 -6.64 -15.37 -3.54
N MET A 269 -5.98 -14.36 -2.94
CA MET A 269 -6.33 -13.96 -1.58
C MET A 269 -7.73 -13.38 -1.45
N TYR A 270 -8.17 -12.55 -2.41
CA TYR A 270 -9.53 -12.02 -2.38
C TYR A 270 -10.57 -13.11 -2.63
N THR A 271 -10.33 -14.04 -3.55
CA THR A 271 -11.21 -15.19 -3.76
C THR A 271 -11.34 -16.04 -2.49
N ILE A 272 -10.23 -16.34 -1.80
CA ILE A 272 -10.28 -17.10 -0.54
C ILE A 272 -11.03 -16.31 0.54
N LEU A 273 -10.78 -15.00 0.68
CA LEU A 273 -11.47 -14.17 1.68
C LEU A 273 -12.96 -14.03 1.41
N GLU A 274 -13.37 -13.87 0.15
CA GLU A 274 -14.79 -13.81 -0.24
C GLU A 274 -15.50 -15.14 0.03
N PHE A 275 -14.80 -16.25 -0.17
CA PHE A 275 -15.31 -17.57 0.16
C PHE A 275 -15.41 -17.79 1.68
N GLN A 276 -14.40 -17.37 2.45
CA GLN A 276 -14.34 -17.59 3.90
C GLN A 276 -15.26 -16.63 4.68
N TYR A 277 -15.41 -15.40 4.21
CA TYR A 277 -16.19 -14.34 4.84
C TYR A 277 -17.07 -13.64 3.80
N PRO A 278 -18.17 -14.30 3.37
CA PRO A 278 -19.08 -13.74 2.37
C PRO A 278 -19.77 -12.48 2.90
N GLU A 279 -20.13 -11.60 1.97
CA GLU A 279 -20.88 -10.38 2.30
C GLU A 279 -22.39 -10.65 2.31
N ASP A 280 -23.04 -10.30 3.42
CA ASP A 280 -24.51 -10.27 3.50
C ASP A 280 -25.12 -8.99 2.93
N GLU A 281 -26.45 -8.99 2.77
CA GLU A 281 -27.24 -7.86 2.26
C GLU A 281 -27.03 -6.56 3.05
N ARG A 282 -26.71 -6.64 4.35
CA ARG A 282 -26.39 -5.46 5.19
C ARG A 282 -25.19 -4.68 4.65
N HIS A 283 -24.16 -5.37 4.17
CA HIS A 283 -22.95 -4.74 3.61
C HIS A 283 -23.27 -4.04 2.29
N HIS A 284 -24.07 -4.70 1.44
CA HIS A 284 -24.54 -4.14 0.18
C HIS A 284 -25.42 -2.90 0.40
N ALA A 285 -26.37 -2.98 1.34
CA ALA A 285 -27.24 -1.87 1.73
C ALA A 285 -26.44 -0.66 2.23
N HIS A 286 -25.44 -0.88 3.10
CA HIS A 286 -24.56 0.19 3.60
C HIS A 286 -23.81 0.91 2.45
N ARG A 287 -23.31 0.16 1.47
CA ARG A 287 -22.65 0.74 0.28
C ARG A 287 -23.63 1.46 -0.64
N ARG A 288 -24.85 0.94 -0.85
CA ARG A 288 -25.91 1.60 -1.63
C ARG A 288 -26.29 2.94 -0.99
N ALA A 289 -26.53 2.95 0.32
CA ALA A 289 -26.81 4.17 1.08
C ALA A 289 -25.72 5.25 0.89
N GLY A 290 -24.44 4.85 0.93
CA GLY A 290 -23.33 5.76 0.67
C GLY A 290 -23.32 6.31 -0.77
N LYS A 291 -23.61 5.47 -1.77
CA LYS A 291 -23.74 5.92 -3.18
C LYS A 291 -24.91 6.89 -3.35
N ASP A 292 -26.05 6.60 -2.74
CA ASP A 292 -27.26 7.41 -2.90
C ASP A 292 -27.12 8.75 -2.18
N LEU A 293 -26.44 8.80 -1.03
CA LEU A 293 -26.04 10.06 -0.39
C LEU A 293 -25.19 10.94 -1.33
N LEU A 294 -24.26 10.36 -2.08
CA LEU A 294 -23.43 11.11 -3.03
C LEU A 294 -24.23 11.58 -4.24
N LYS A 295 -25.16 10.77 -4.74
CA LYS A 295 -26.08 11.16 -5.82
C LYS A 295 -26.98 12.31 -5.35
N ALA A 296 -27.56 12.22 -4.16
CA ALA A 296 -28.37 13.27 -3.56
C ALA A 296 -27.58 14.58 -3.43
N ARG A 297 -26.35 14.55 -2.89
CA ARG A 297 -25.47 15.73 -2.82
C ARG A 297 -25.14 16.34 -4.19
N LYS A 298 -25.01 15.52 -5.24
CA LYS A 298 -24.80 16.02 -6.60
C LYS A 298 -26.08 16.62 -7.19
N ALA A 299 -27.22 15.99 -6.98
CA ALA A 299 -28.53 16.46 -7.40
C ALA A 299 -28.87 17.81 -6.75
N GLU A 300 -28.64 17.93 -5.44
CA GLU A 300 -28.82 19.17 -4.68
C GLU A 300 -27.94 20.31 -5.22
N LYS A 301 -26.66 20.04 -5.50
CA LYS A 301 -25.77 21.03 -6.15
C LYS A 301 -26.26 21.44 -7.54
N LYS A 302 -26.84 20.51 -8.30
CA LYS A 302 -27.41 20.79 -9.63
C LYS A 302 -28.70 21.62 -9.52
N ALA A 303 -29.57 21.27 -8.57
CA ALA A 303 -30.80 22.01 -8.26
C ALA A 303 -30.49 23.45 -7.83
N ARG A 304 -29.56 23.64 -6.90
CA ARG A 304 -29.08 24.97 -6.48
C ARG A 304 -28.58 25.81 -7.66
N LYS A 305 -27.82 25.20 -8.59
CA LYS A 305 -27.39 25.91 -9.82
C LYS A 305 -28.53 26.23 -10.78
N ALA A 306 -29.59 25.40 -10.81
CA ALA A 306 -30.77 25.65 -11.63
C ALA A 306 -31.63 26.77 -11.03
N GLU A 307 -31.82 26.77 -9.71
CA GLU A 307 -32.47 27.86 -8.96
C GLU A 307 -31.74 29.19 -9.16
N ASP A 308 -30.42 29.21 -9.02
CA ASP A 308 -29.59 30.40 -9.25
C ASP A 308 -29.80 30.95 -10.68
N LYS A 309 -29.93 30.07 -11.68
CA LYS A 309 -30.23 30.46 -13.08
C LYS A 309 -31.66 30.95 -13.27
N ALA A 310 -32.63 30.29 -12.64
CA ALA A 310 -34.04 30.66 -12.71
C ALA A 310 -34.28 32.03 -12.08
N PHE A 311 -33.65 32.31 -10.94
CA PHE A 311 -33.67 33.62 -10.27
C PHE A 311 -33.19 34.75 -11.18
N VAL A 312 -32.05 34.56 -11.87
CA VAL A 312 -31.55 35.60 -12.80
C VAL A 312 -32.52 35.80 -13.96
N ARG A 313 -33.14 34.74 -14.49
CA ARG A 313 -34.14 34.86 -15.56
C ARG A 313 -35.40 35.60 -15.09
N SER A 314 -35.91 35.28 -13.91
CA SER A 314 -37.12 35.92 -13.37
C SER A 314 -36.89 37.40 -13.04
N ALA A 315 -35.74 37.75 -12.47
CA ALA A 315 -35.36 39.14 -12.21
C ALA A 315 -35.30 39.94 -13.53
N ARG A 316 -34.73 39.35 -14.59
CA ARG A 316 -34.71 39.98 -15.92
C ARG A 316 -36.10 40.17 -16.51
N SER A 317 -37.01 39.20 -16.37
CA SER A 317 -38.40 39.37 -16.83
C SER A 317 -39.18 40.44 -16.07
N GLN A 318 -38.72 40.81 -14.87
CA GLN A 318 -39.29 41.88 -14.03
C GLN A 318 -38.62 43.25 -14.30
N GLY A 319 -37.80 43.36 -15.35
CA GLY A 319 -37.15 44.62 -15.74
C GLY A 319 -35.85 44.94 -14.99
N VAL A 320 -35.34 44.04 -14.14
CA VAL A 320 -34.06 44.23 -13.44
C VAL A 320 -32.90 44.05 -14.41
N SER A 321 -31.90 44.95 -14.34
CA SER A 321 -30.70 44.87 -15.16
C SER A 321 -29.90 43.58 -14.87
N LEU A 322 -29.15 43.08 -15.86
CA LEU A 322 -28.36 41.84 -15.69
C LEU A 322 -27.30 41.97 -14.59
N SER A 323 -26.70 43.15 -14.43
CA SER A 323 -25.73 43.42 -13.37
C SER A 323 -26.37 43.36 -11.99
N ASP A 324 -27.54 43.96 -11.83
CA ASP A 324 -28.23 44.01 -10.53
C ASP A 324 -28.77 42.64 -10.14
N ALA A 325 -29.33 41.89 -11.09
CA ALA A 325 -29.76 40.51 -10.86
C ALA A 325 -28.59 39.60 -10.43
N ARG A 326 -27.39 39.79 -11.00
CA ARG A 326 -26.18 39.07 -10.59
C ARG A 326 -25.67 39.52 -9.22
N ALA A 327 -25.77 40.81 -8.89
CA ALA A 327 -25.41 41.34 -7.58
C ALA A 327 -26.31 40.76 -6.47
N GLN A 328 -27.63 40.73 -6.71
CA GLN A 328 -28.61 40.11 -5.82
C GLN A 328 -28.37 38.60 -5.65
N LEU A 329 -28.09 37.88 -6.74
CA LEU A 329 -27.74 36.45 -6.67
C LEU A 329 -26.49 36.23 -5.81
N LYS A 330 -25.45 37.06 -5.99
CA LYS A 330 -24.21 36.96 -5.21
C LYS A 330 -24.48 37.18 -3.72
N GLN A 331 -25.37 38.10 -3.35
CA GLN A 331 -25.77 38.30 -1.96
C GLN A 331 -26.51 37.06 -1.41
N ARG A 332 -27.51 36.56 -2.13
CA ARG A 332 -28.24 35.33 -1.75
C ARG A 332 -27.32 34.12 -1.58
N GLN A 333 -26.30 33.99 -2.44
CA GLN A 333 -25.28 32.95 -2.31
C GLN A 333 -24.43 33.14 -1.05
N LYS A 334 -24.03 34.38 -0.71
CA LYS A 334 -23.32 34.69 0.53
C LYS A 334 -24.15 34.31 1.75
N ASP A 335 -25.43 34.69 1.78
CA ASP A 335 -26.32 34.42 2.92
C ASP A 335 -26.50 32.91 3.13
N ARG A 336 -26.68 32.14 2.04
CA ARG A 336 -26.69 30.67 2.08
C ARG A 336 -25.38 30.09 2.59
N ILE A 337 -24.24 30.59 2.11
CA ILE A 337 -22.92 30.12 2.56
C ILE A 337 -22.74 30.42 4.05
N ALA A 338 -23.19 31.58 4.53
CA ALA A 338 -23.15 31.93 5.95
C ALA A 338 -24.02 30.98 6.79
N ALA A 339 -25.24 30.68 6.35
CA ALA A 339 -26.13 29.73 7.02
C ALA A 339 -25.54 28.30 7.06
N ASP A 340 -25.02 27.80 5.92
CA ASP A 340 -24.34 26.51 5.85
C ASP A 340 -23.07 26.48 6.74
N ALA A 341 -22.35 27.60 6.85
CA ALA A 341 -21.16 27.71 7.69
C ALA A 341 -21.50 27.67 9.18
N GLN A 342 -22.60 28.31 9.58
CA GLN A 342 -23.07 28.29 10.96
C GLN A 342 -23.49 26.87 11.39
N GLN A 343 -24.28 26.18 10.58
CA GLN A 343 -24.64 24.77 10.84
C GLN A 343 -23.40 23.86 10.93
N ARG A 344 -22.42 24.05 10.05
CA ARG A 344 -21.15 23.29 10.11
C ARG A 344 -20.33 23.59 11.35
N ALA A 345 -20.36 24.83 11.85
CA ALA A 345 -19.69 25.22 13.08
C ALA A 345 -20.33 24.53 14.29
N GLU A 346 -21.66 24.53 14.36
CA GLU A 346 -22.41 23.82 15.41
C GLU A 346 -22.13 22.31 15.40
N ASP A 347 -22.20 21.68 14.23
CA ASP A 347 -21.86 20.26 14.05
C ASP A 347 -20.41 19.94 14.48
N LYS A 348 -19.48 20.85 14.19
CA LYS A 348 -18.06 20.70 14.54
C LYS A 348 -17.87 20.80 16.06
N GLU A 349 -18.53 21.74 16.72
CA GLU A 349 -18.47 21.87 18.18
C GLU A 349 -19.13 20.66 18.88
N ARG A 350 -20.28 20.17 18.39
CA ARG A 350 -20.89 18.92 18.88
C ARG A 350 -19.94 17.73 18.79
N LYS A 351 -19.28 17.54 17.64
CA LYS A 351 -18.29 16.46 17.45
C LYS A 351 -17.07 16.63 18.33
N LYS A 352 -16.62 17.87 18.55
CA LYS A 352 -15.48 18.18 19.43
C LYS A 352 -15.80 17.87 20.89
N ALA A 353 -17.01 18.20 21.35
CA ALA A 353 -17.50 17.84 22.68
C ALA A 353 -17.56 16.31 22.87
N ALA A 354 -18.19 15.59 21.92
CA ALA A 354 -18.24 14.13 21.93
C ALA A 354 -16.85 13.47 21.92
N ASN A 355 -15.91 13.98 21.11
CA ASN A 355 -14.54 13.48 21.06
C ASN A 355 -13.78 13.77 22.36
N LYS A 356 -14.01 14.92 22.99
CA LYS A 356 -13.43 15.27 24.30
C LYS A 356 -13.94 14.31 25.37
N ALA A 357 -15.25 14.07 25.44
CA ALA A 357 -15.85 13.10 26.36
C ALA A 357 -15.23 11.70 26.18
N ARG A 358 -15.09 11.22 24.94
CA ARG A 358 -14.42 9.95 24.63
C ARG A 358 -12.94 9.92 25.04
N SER A 359 -12.21 11.01 24.82
CA SER A 359 -10.80 11.09 25.23
C SER A 359 -10.66 11.00 26.76
N THR A 360 -11.53 11.70 27.50
CA THR A 360 -11.56 11.65 28.97
C THR A 360 -11.91 10.25 29.45
N ALA A 361 -13.02 9.69 28.96
CA ALA A 361 -13.46 8.33 29.30
C ALA A 361 -12.37 7.28 29.02
N ARG A 362 -11.64 7.41 27.91
CA ARG A 362 -10.52 6.52 27.57
C ARG A 362 -9.37 6.64 28.57
N SER A 363 -9.05 7.86 29.00
CA SER A 363 -8.00 8.11 30.01
C SER A 363 -8.38 7.50 31.37
N GLU A 364 -9.63 7.67 31.80
CA GLU A 364 -10.15 7.10 33.03
C GLU A 364 -10.10 5.56 33.01
N LEU A 365 -10.59 4.95 31.92
CA LEU A 365 -10.61 3.50 31.76
C LEU A 365 -9.20 2.89 31.71
N MET A 366 -8.20 3.66 31.24
CA MET A 366 -6.79 3.27 31.30
C MET A 366 -6.22 3.35 32.73
N LYS A 367 -6.61 4.36 33.52
CA LYS A 367 -6.22 4.48 34.93
C LYS A 367 -6.82 3.36 35.77
N GLU A 368 -8.11 3.07 35.58
CA GLU A 368 -8.82 1.96 36.23
C GLU A 368 -8.11 0.62 35.96
N ARG A 369 -7.81 0.30 34.70
CA ARG A 369 -7.06 -0.93 34.34
C ARG A 369 -5.64 -0.96 34.92
N ALA A 370 -4.99 0.19 35.06
CA ALA A 370 -3.66 0.27 35.66
C ALA A 370 -3.72 0.02 37.17
N ALA A 371 -4.76 0.52 37.85
CA ALA A 371 -5.02 0.23 39.26
C ALA A 371 -5.34 -1.25 39.47
N GLU A 372 -6.25 -1.81 38.68
CA GLU A 372 -6.61 -3.25 38.72
C GLU A 372 -5.38 -4.14 38.51
N ARG A 373 -4.51 -3.81 37.54
CA ARG A 373 -3.24 -4.54 37.32
C ARG A 373 -2.27 -4.41 38.50
N ARG A 374 -2.27 -3.29 39.21
CA ARG A 374 -1.44 -3.11 40.42
C ARG A 374 -1.98 -3.94 41.58
N GLU A 375 -3.29 -3.97 41.75
CA GLU A 375 -3.97 -4.79 42.75
C GLU A 375 -3.76 -6.29 42.50
N LEU A 376 -3.96 -6.75 41.26
CA LEU A 376 -3.67 -8.13 40.85
C LEU A 376 -2.20 -8.51 41.09
N ARG A 377 -1.26 -7.60 40.80
CA ARG A 377 0.17 -7.82 41.10
C ARG A 377 0.47 -7.85 42.60
N ALA A 378 -0.25 -7.09 43.41
CA ALA A 378 -0.14 -7.11 44.86
C ALA A 378 -0.71 -8.43 45.44
N GLN A 379 -1.82 -8.92 44.87
CA GLN A 379 -2.47 -10.18 45.27
C GLN A 379 -1.70 -11.43 44.82
N GLN A 380 -1.04 -11.41 43.66
CA GLN A 380 -0.28 -12.55 43.14
C GLN A 380 1.07 -12.80 43.82
N GLY A 381 1.45 -11.98 44.81
CA GLY A 381 2.71 -12.14 45.53
C GLY A 381 3.93 -11.89 44.65
N THR A 382 4.67 -10.83 44.94
CA THR A 382 5.97 -10.56 44.30
C THR A 382 6.89 -11.79 44.50
N PRO A 383 7.46 -12.42 43.45
CA PRO A 383 8.56 -13.37 43.68
C PRO A 383 9.70 -12.58 44.35
N PRO A 384 10.36 -13.11 45.39
CA PRO A 384 11.34 -12.36 46.12
C PRO A 384 12.44 -11.88 45.17
N LYS A 385 12.74 -10.57 45.22
CA LYS A 385 13.95 -10.01 44.63
C LYS A 385 15.11 -10.95 44.99
N LYS A 386 15.72 -11.61 44.00
CA LYS A 386 17.02 -12.26 44.17
C LYS A 386 17.94 -11.21 44.80
N GLN A 387 18.25 -11.38 46.08
CA GLN A 387 19.35 -10.69 46.73
C GLN A 387 20.56 -10.88 45.81
N LYS A 388 21.14 -9.78 45.34
CA LYS A 388 22.44 -9.80 44.70
C LYS A 388 23.38 -10.47 45.71
N GLY A 389 23.77 -11.71 45.41
CA GLY A 389 24.71 -12.47 46.21
C GLY A 389 25.95 -11.62 46.46
N GLY A 390 26.23 -11.38 47.73
CA GLY A 390 27.49 -10.79 48.16
C GLY A 390 28.62 -11.63 47.61
N ARG A 391 29.50 -11.00 46.83
CA ARG A 391 30.82 -11.55 46.50
C ARG A 391 31.56 -11.73 47.82
N HIS A 392 31.59 -12.96 48.33
CA HIS A 392 32.55 -13.36 49.34
C HIS A 392 33.96 -13.23 48.76
N ARG A 393 34.70 -12.24 49.25
CA ARG A 393 36.17 -12.23 49.26
C ARG A 393 36.63 -13.30 50.26
N LYS A 394 37.31 -14.33 49.79
CA LYS A 394 38.32 -15.12 50.52
C LYS A 394 39.45 -15.35 49.50
N ARG A 395 40.52 -14.58 49.63
CA ARG A 395 41.82 -14.94 50.24
C ARG A 395 42.64 -15.78 49.29
#